data_AF-A0A918XLL6-F1
#
_entry.id   AF-A0A918XLL6-F1
#
_cell.length_a   1.000
_cell.length_b   1.000
_cell.length_c   1.000
_cell.angle_alpha   90.00
_cell.angle_beta   90.00
_cell.angle_gamma   90.00
#
_symmetry.space_group_name_H-M   'P 1'
#
loop_
_entity.id
_entity.type
_entity.pdbx_description
1 polymer ?
#
loop_
_entity_poly.entity_id
_entity_poly.type
_entity_poly.pdbx_seq_one_letter_code
_entity_poly.pdbx_strand_id
1 'polypeptide(L)'
;MRFRGGGGPGRSCSPPQRTWDVPRAAGIALDGGKAYIGQYDRGELYEVDLEAEDSTPQVVATNLGRNVRVALDGAGNAYVCDWAGSKLHEVVVADGEAKGRQHVVADGLGLDRDNGRIYVSNRQGQLLRISGVLADGSAES
;
A
#
# COMPACT_ATOMS: atom_id res chain seq x y z
N MET A 1 4.79 53.26 36.08
CA MET A 1 4.82 51.81 36.36
C MET A 1 4.21 51.09 35.15
N ARG A 2 4.93 50.12 34.58
CA ARG A 2 4.57 49.40 33.34
C ARG A 2 3.55 48.29 33.62
N PHE A 3 2.71 47.93 32.65
CA PHE A 3 2.60 46.56 32.13
C PHE A 3 2.01 46.57 30.71
N ARG A 4 2.75 45.95 29.78
CA ARG A 4 2.32 45.48 28.45
C ARG A 4 1.90 44.01 28.57
N GLY A 5 0.95 43.58 27.74
CA GLY A 5 0.68 42.19 27.38
C GLY A 5 -0.73 42.09 26.80
N GLY A 6 -1.01 41.73 25.55
CA GLY A 6 -0.26 40.92 24.60
C GLY A 6 -0.95 39.57 24.46
N GLY A 7 -1.72 39.37 23.39
CA GLY A 7 -2.41 38.11 23.09
C GLY A 7 -3.18 38.21 21.78
N GLY A 8 -2.48 38.14 20.65
CA GLY A 8 -3.07 38.14 19.31
C GLY A 8 -3.83 36.83 18.99
N PRO A 9 -4.61 36.79 17.91
CA PRO A 9 -5.41 35.63 17.54
C PRO A 9 -4.51 34.43 17.27
N GLY A 10 -4.83 33.30 17.91
CA GLY A 10 -4.18 32.02 17.70
C GLY A 10 -4.21 31.65 16.22
N ARG A 11 -3.02 31.56 15.61
CA ARG A 11 -2.88 30.97 14.29
C ARG A 11 -3.16 29.48 14.44
N SER A 12 -4.30 29.03 13.92
CA SER A 12 -4.52 27.64 13.57
C SER A 12 -3.55 27.30 12.43
N CYS A 13 -2.30 26.97 12.77
CA CYS A 13 -1.38 26.36 11.82
C CYS A 13 -1.77 24.88 11.68
N SER A 14 -2.80 24.62 10.89
CA SER A 14 -2.96 23.28 10.34
C SER A 14 -1.73 23.01 9.48
N PRO A 15 -1.04 21.87 9.65
CA PRO A 15 0.07 21.52 8.77
C PRO A 15 -0.44 21.49 7.32
N PRO A 16 0.40 21.84 6.34
CA PRO A 16 0.01 21.77 4.93
C PRO A 16 -0.45 20.35 4.61
N GLN A 17 -1.70 20.20 4.18
CA GLN A 17 -2.22 18.93 3.68
C GLN A 17 -1.79 18.76 2.22
N ARG A 18 -1.15 17.64 1.90
CA ARG A 18 -0.87 17.23 0.51
C ARG A 18 -1.97 16.27 0.04
N THR A 19 -2.36 16.42 -1.22
CA THR A 19 -3.38 15.60 -1.86
C THR A 19 -2.83 15.02 -3.15
N TRP A 20 -3.14 13.75 -3.40
CA TRP A 20 -2.81 13.05 -4.63
C TRP A 20 -4.08 12.48 -5.26
N ASP A 21 -4.34 12.85 -6.51
CA ASP A 21 -5.55 12.44 -7.22
C ASP A 21 -5.38 11.02 -7.79
N VAL A 22 -5.74 10.02 -6.97
CA VAL A 22 -5.85 8.62 -7.42
C VAL A 22 -7.31 8.32 -7.78
N PRO A 23 -7.63 8.04 -9.04
CA PRO A 23 -9.00 7.75 -9.44
C PRO A 23 -9.45 6.45 -8.78
N ARG A 24 -10.63 6.49 -8.13
CA ARG A 24 -11.31 5.30 -7.61
C ARG A 24 -10.46 4.47 -6.64
N ALA A 25 -9.68 5.16 -5.81
CA ALA A 25 -8.90 4.55 -4.73
C ALA A 25 -9.79 3.71 -3.81
N ALA A 26 -9.31 2.51 -3.49
CA ALA A 26 -10.02 1.54 -2.66
C ALA A 26 -9.26 1.27 -1.36
N GLY A 27 -7.96 1.00 -1.46
CA GLY A 27 -7.09 0.66 -0.33
C GLY A 27 -5.67 1.19 -0.54
N ILE A 28 -4.95 1.33 0.56
CA ILE A 28 -3.59 1.90 0.61
C ILE A 28 -2.68 1.04 1.48
N ALA A 29 -1.43 0.89 1.05
CA ALA A 29 -0.33 0.38 1.87
C ALA A 29 0.86 1.33 1.75
N LEU A 30 1.67 1.43 2.80
CA LEU A 30 2.81 2.35 2.88
C LEU A 30 4.11 1.57 3.05
N ASP A 31 5.15 1.99 2.33
CA ASP A 31 6.50 1.46 2.51
C ASP A 31 7.55 2.52 2.17
N GLY A 32 8.49 2.76 3.08
CA GLY A 32 9.68 3.59 2.84
C GLY A 32 9.45 4.96 2.18
N GLY A 33 8.39 5.69 2.55
CA GLY A 33 8.08 7.01 1.95
C GLY A 33 7.24 6.94 0.67
N LYS A 34 6.84 5.76 0.23
CA LYS A 34 5.92 5.54 -0.89
C LYS A 34 4.56 5.05 -0.40
N ALA A 35 3.51 5.40 -1.12
CA ALA A 35 2.16 4.87 -0.95
C ALA A 35 1.75 4.05 -2.17
N TYR A 36 1.17 2.90 -1.91
CA TYR A 36 0.65 1.98 -2.92
C TYR A 36 -0.87 1.92 -2.81
N ILE A 37 -1.57 2.41 -3.84
CA ILE A 37 -3.01 2.59 -3.83
C ILE A 37 -3.65 1.65 -4.85
N GLY A 38 -4.52 0.76 -4.37
CA GLY A 38 -5.33 -0.10 -5.21
C GLY A 38 -6.62 0.58 -5.66
N GLN A 39 -7.04 0.32 -6.90
CA GLN A 39 -8.28 0.85 -7.49
C GLN A 39 -9.45 -0.15 -7.41
N TYR A 40 -10.69 0.32 -7.25
CA TYR A 40 -11.84 -0.59 -7.13
C TYR A 40 -12.42 -1.14 -8.45
N ASP A 41 -12.26 -0.50 -9.61
CA ASP A 41 -12.99 -0.85 -10.84
C ASP A 41 -12.15 -1.39 -12.01
N ARG A 42 -10.93 -0.87 -12.25
CA ARG A 42 -10.08 -1.33 -13.38
C ARG A 42 -8.90 -2.21 -12.96
N GLY A 43 -8.74 -2.47 -11.67
CA GLY A 43 -7.69 -3.37 -11.20
C GLY A 43 -6.30 -2.79 -11.36
N GLU A 44 -6.17 -1.48 -11.11
CA GLU A 44 -4.92 -0.75 -11.21
C GLU A 44 -4.28 -0.61 -9.81
N LEU A 45 -2.97 -0.76 -9.75
CA LEU A 45 -2.13 -0.45 -8.59
C LEU A 45 -1.32 0.80 -8.90
N TYR A 46 -1.48 1.82 -8.08
CA TYR A 46 -0.74 3.07 -8.16
C TYR A 46 0.37 3.12 -7.13
N GLU A 47 1.49 3.77 -7.46
CA GLU A 47 2.53 4.20 -6.53
C GLU A 47 2.57 5.73 -6.50
N VAL A 48 2.74 6.28 -5.30
CA VAL A 48 2.92 7.70 -5.05
C VAL A 48 4.14 7.86 -4.17
N ASP A 49 5.10 8.67 -4.61
CA ASP A 49 6.17 9.14 -3.75
C ASP A 49 5.62 10.22 -2.80
N LEU A 50 5.68 10.00 -1.48
CA LEU A 50 5.12 10.95 -0.51
C LEU A 50 6.11 12.06 -0.14
N GLU A 51 7.39 11.86 -0.41
CA GLU A 51 8.47 12.77 -0.03
C GLU A 51 8.69 13.84 -1.11
N ALA A 52 8.55 13.46 -2.39
CA ALA A 52 8.64 14.39 -3.51
C ALA A 52 7.55 15.48 -3.47
N GLU A 53 7.96 16.74 -3.70
CA GLU A 53 7.06 17.90 -3.60
C GLU A 53 5.96 17.91 -4.66
N ASP A 54 6.27 17.46 -5.88
CA ASP A 54 5.36 17.41 -7.04
C ASP A 54 5.09 15.97 -7.51
N SER A 55 4.96 15.05 -6.55
CA SER A 55 4.69 13.64 -6.86
C SER A 55 3.33 13.45 -7.52
N THR A 56 3.29 12.66 -8.58
CA THR A 56 2.07 12.28 -9.28
C THR A 56 1.89 10.76 -9.20
N PRO A 57 0.67 10.26 -8.96
CA PRO A 57 0.41 8.83 -8.94
C PRO A 57 0.81 8.14 -10.24
N GLN A 58 1.62 7.09 -10.14
CA GLN A 58 2.09 6.29 -11.26
C GLN A 58 1.46 4.91 -11.24
N VAL A 59 1.00 4.41 -12.39
CA VAL A 59 0.48 3.05 -12.48
C VAL A 59 1.66 2.06 -12.48
N VAL A 60 1.71 1.19 -11.47
CA VAL A 60 2.72 0.13 -11.34
C VAL A 60 2.25 -1.16 -12.01
N ALA A 61 0.96 -1.49 -11.86
CA ALA A 61 0.39 -2.69 -12.45
C ALA A 61 -1.08 -2.49 -12.79
N THR A 62 -1.55 -3.26 -13.77
CA THR A 62 -2.93 -3.26 -14.28
C THR A 62 -3.46 -4.68 -14.36
N ASN A 63 -4.75 -4.88 -14.64
CA ASN A 63 -5.37 -6.21 -14.75
C ASN A 63 -5.33 -7.04 -13.45
N LEU A 64 -5.34 -6.38 -12.29
CA LEU A 64 -5.36 -6.99 -10.96
C LEU A 64 -6.79 -7.33 -10.47
N GLY A 65 -7.79 -7.27 -11.34
CA GLY A 65 -9.18 -7.58 -11.00
C GLY A 65 -10.00 -6.39 -10.48
N ARG A 66 -10.90 -6.59 -9.51
CA ARG A 66 -11.76 -5.53 -8.95
C ARG A 66 -11.66 -5.46 -7.43
N ASN A 67 -11.91 -4.28 -6.87
CA ASN A 67 -11.83 -3.99 -5.43
C ASN A 67 -10.46 -4.35 -4.84
N VAL A 68 -9.42 -3.79 -5.46
CA VAL A 68 -8.02 -4.06 -5.13
C VAL A 68 -7.72 -3.62 -3.70
N ARG A 69 -7.37 -4.59 -2.85
CA ARG A 69 -6.73 -4.37 -1.55
C ARG A 69 -5.24 -4.67 -1.68
N VAL A 70 -4.41 -3.92 -0.97
CA VAL A 70 -2.94 -4.01 -1.10
C VAL A 70 -2.33 -4.21 0.28
N ALA A 71 -1.40 -5.14 0.42
CA ALA A 71 -0.38 -5.10 1.48
C ALA A 71 1.00 -5.33 0.89
N LEU A 72 2.01 -4.85 1.59
CA LEU A 72 3.39 -4.90 1.15
C LEU A 72 4.16 -5.87 2.02
N ASP A 73 5.13 -6.57 1.46
CA ASP A 73 6.02 -7.43 2.24
C ASP A 73 7.23 -6.74 2.84
N GLY A 74 7.46 -5.46 2.55
CA GLY A 74 8.65 -4.72 2.94
C GLY A 74 9.96 -5.26 2.34
N ALA A 75 9.88 -6.21 1.41
CA ALA A 75 11.00 -6.80 0.67
C ALA A 75 10.92 -6.47 -0.83
N GLY A 76 9.88 -5.75 -1.27
CA GLY A 76 9.74 -5.25 -2.62
C GLY A 76 8.56 -5.81 -3.41
N ASN A 77 7.64 -6.53 -2.76
CA ASN A 77 6.43 -7.05 -3.39
C ASN A 77 5.16 -6.53 -2.71
N ALA A 78 4.16 -6.24 -3.54
CA ALA A 78 2.80 -5.95 -3.15
C ALA A 78 1.91 -7.16 -3.40
N TYR A 79 1.19 -7.56 -2.37
CA TYR A 79 0.15 -8.57 -2.41
C TYR A 79 -1.18 -7.87 -2.60
N VAL A 80 -1.84 -8.21 -3.69
CA VAL A 80 -3.00 -7.52 -4.20
C VAL A 80 -4.17 -8.49 -4.30
N CYS A 81 -5.21 -8.27 -3.51
CA CYS A 81 -6.41 -9.11 -3.55
C CYS A 81 -7.47 -8.50 -4.46
N ASP A 82 -7.93 -9.32 -5.42
CA ASP A 82 -9.15 -9.12 -6.19
C ASP A 82 -10.33 -9.73 -5.43
N TRP A 83 -11.14 -8.89 -4.77
CA TRP A 83 -12.31 -9.37 -4.02
C TRP A 83 -13.35 -10.07 -4.93
N ALA A 84 -13.49 -9.60 -6.18
CA ALA A 84 -14.50 -10.13 -7.09
C ALA A 84 -14.04 -11.46 -7.71
N GLY A 85 -12.80 -11.52 -8.20
CA GLY A 85 -12.19 -12.72 -8.76
C GLY A 85 -11.68 -13.71 -7.72
N SER A 86 -11.63 -13.31 -6.44
CA SER A 86 -11.11 -14.10 -5.32
C SER A 86 -9.68 -14.56 -5.53
N LYS A 87 -8.86 -13.73 -6.19
CA LYS A 87 -7.47 -14.02 -6.53
C LYS A 87 -6.55 -13.10 -5.76
N LEU A 88 -5.41 -13.65 -5.35
CA LEU A 88 -4.31 -12.89 -4.81
C LEU A 88 -3.18 -12.83 -5.83
N HIS A 89 -2.84 -11.61 -6.21
CA HIS A 89 -1.74 -11.30 -7.10
C HIS A 89 -0.54 -10.87 -6.27
N GLU A 90 0.63 -11.38 -6.60
CA GLU A 90 1.90 -10.82 -6.13
C GLU A 90 2.45 -9.92 -7.24
N VAL A 91 2.79 -8.68 -6.90
CA VAL A 91 3.25 -7.64 -7.82
C VAL A 91 4.59 -7.11 -7.33
N VAL A 92 5.61 -7.11 -8.17
CA VAL A 92 6.90 -6.50 -7.82
C VAL A 92 6.75 -4.97 -7.83
N VAL A 93 7.01 -4.34 -6.69
CA VAL A 93 6.96 -2.87 -6.54
C VAL A 93 8.33 -2.24 -6.33
N ALA A 94 9.34 -3.04 -5.98
CA ALA A 94 10.73 -2.59 -5.94
C ALA A 94 11.17 -2.03 -7.30
N ASP A 95 11.96 -0.97 -7.25
CA ASP A 95 12.52 -0.35 -8.45
C ASP A 95 13.45 -1.31 -9.19
N GLY A 96 13.39 -1.30 -10.53
CA GLY A 96 14.20 -2.14 -11.40
C GLY A 96 13.40 -2.74 -12.57
N GLU A 97 14.07 -3.57 -13.37
CA GLU A 97 13.50 -4.21 -14.58
C GLU A 97 12.27 -5.10 -14.29
N ALA A 98 12.15 -5.58 -13.06
CA ALA A 98 11.04 -6.43 -12.65
C ALA A 98 9.80 -5.64 -12.17
N LYS A 99 9.90 -4.31 -11.99
CA LYS A 99 8.81 -3.49 -11.46
C LYS A 99 7.54 -3.65 -12.30
N GLY A 100 6.42 -3.90 -11.63
CA GLY A 100 5.11 -4.15 -12.26
C GLY A 100 4.89 -5.58 -12.74
N ARG A 101 5.89 -6.48 -12.67
CA ARG A 101 5.69 -7.90 -12.92
C ARG A 101 4.70 -8.45 -11.89
N GLN A 102 3.72 -9.21 -12.36
CA GLN A 102 2.67 -9.76 -11.52
C GLN A 102 2.32 -11.20 -11.89
N HIS A 103 1.84 -11.96 -10.91
CA HIS A 103 1.30 -13.31 -11.10
C HIS A 103 0.34 -13.68 -9.97
N VAL A 104 -0.54 -14.66 -10.20
CA VAL A 104 -1.52 -15.12 -9.19
C VAL A 104 -0.86 -16.18 -8.32
N VAL A 105 -0.85 -15.94 -7.00
CA VAL A 105 -0.19 -16.82 -6.02
C VAL A 105 -1.18 -17.65 -5.20
N ALA A 106 -2.43 -17.21 -5.07
CA ALA A 106 -3.46 -17.91 -4.32
C ALA A 106 -4.87 -17.43 -4.68
N ASP A 107 -5.89 -18.14 -4.17
CA ASP A 107 -7.23 -17.60 -4.05
C ASP A 107 -7.41 -16.93 -2.67
N GLY A 108 -7.94 -15.71 -2.64
CA GLY A 108 -8.00 -14.88 -1.42
C GLY A 108 -9.08 -13.79 -1.47
N LEU A 109 -9.47 -13.31 -0.28
CA LEU A 109 -10.47 -12.25 -0.04
C LEU A 109 -9.94 -11.19 0.92
N GLY A 110 -9.37 -11.62 2.04
CA GLY A 110 -8.74 -10.74 3.02
C GLY A 110 -7.25 -10.96 3.01
N LEU A 111 -6.48 -9.91 3.28
CA LEU A 111 -5.05 -10.00 3.47
C LEU A 111 -4.61 -9.12 4.64
N ASP A 112 -3.62 -9.58 5.39
CA ASP A 112 -2.98 -8.82 6.46
C ASP A 112 -1.52 -9.22 6.62
N ARG A 113 -0.70 -8.30 7.13
CA ARG A 113 0.73 -8.51 7.40
C ARG A 113 1.00 -8.50 8.89
N ASP A 114 1.70 -9.53 9.36
CA ASP A 114 2.25 -9.56 10.71
C ASP A 114 3.63 -10.24 10.73
N ASN A 115 4.59 -9.64 11.42
CA ASN A 115 5.96 -10.16 11.61
C ASN A 115 6.60 -10.69 10.32
N GLY A 116 6.48 -9.93 9.24
CA GLY A 116 7.07 -10.30 7.96
C GLY A 116 6.29 -11.33 7.13
N ARG A 117 5.16 -11.82 7.64
CA ARG A 117 4.33 -12.83 6.98
C ARG A 117 3.08 -12.19 6.40
N ILE A 118 2.61 -12.73 5.28
CA ILE A 118 1.33 -12.37 4.69
C ILE A 118 0.32 -13.48 4.98
N TYR A 119 -0.80 -13.08 5.58
CA TYR A 119 -1.93 -13.95 5.86
C TYR A 119 -3.07 -13.61 4.92
N VAL A 120 -3.75 -14.63 4.43
CA VAL A 120 -4.79 -14.50 3.41
C VAL A 120 -5.99 -15.35 3.81
N SER A 121 -7.18 -14.76 3.87
CA SER A 121 -8.41 -15.53 4.05
C SER A 121 -9.06 -15.82 2.70
N ASN A 122 -9.64 -17.01 2.51
CA ASN A 122 -10.33 -17.39 1.26
C ASN A 122 -11.85 -17.60 1.46
N ARG A 123 -12.58 -17.85 0.36
CA ARG A 123 -14.04 -18.08 0.39
C ARG A 123 -14.45 -19.35 1.13
N GLN A 124 -13.52 -20.27 1.31
CA GLN A 124 -13.73 -21.53 2.03
C GLN A 124 -13.58 -21.34 3.55
N GLY A 125 -13.35 -20.11 4.03
CA GLY A 125 -13.14 -19.81 5.45
C GLY A 125 -11.77 -20.25 5.96
N GLN A 126 -10.81 -20.50 5.05
CA GLN A 126 -9.45 -20.89 5.40
C GLN A 126 -8.56 -19.66 5.51
N LEU A 127 -7.64 -19.69 6.47
CA LEU A 127 -6.57 -18.72 6.61
C LEU A 127 -5.27 -19.37 6.10
N LEU A 128 -4.73 -18.85 5.02
CA LEU A 128 -3.47 -19.25 4.42
C LEU A 128 -2.37 -18.31 4.91
N ARG A 129 -1.20 -18.86 5.21
CA ARG A 129 0.03 -18.10 5.41
C ARG A 129 0.91 -18.27 4.19
N ILE A 130 1.18 -17.19 3.47
CA ILE A 130 2.17 -17.21 2.39
C ILE A 130 3.54 -17.28 3.04
N SER A 131 4.25 -18.38 2.78
CA SER A 131 5.59 -18.65 3.30
C SER A 131 6.59 -18.42 2.16
N GLY A 132 7.70 -17.74 2.44
CA GLY A 132 8.67 -17.28 1.43
C GLY A 132 8.71 -15.76 1.22
N VAL A 133 7.97 -15.00 2.03
CA VAL A 133 7.81 -13.55 1.92
C VAL A 133 8.90 -12.75 2.67
N LEU A 134 9.95 -13.42 3.15
CA LEU A 134 11.11 -12.77 3.74
C LEU A 134 12.38 -13.51 3.32
N ALA A 135 13.35 -12.74 2.83
CA ALA A 135 14.71 -12.94 3.29
C ALA A 135 14.76 -12.45 4.75
N ASP A 136 15.02 -13.41 5.62
CA ASP A 136 15.43 -13.33 7.02
C ASP A 136 16.47 -12.22 7.26
N GLY A 137 15.97 -11.01 7.47
CA GLY A 137 16.75 -9.86 7.90
C GLY A 137 16.43 -9.48 9.35
N SER A 138 17.05 -10.18 10.30
CA SER A 138 17.46 -9.74 11.67
C SER A 138 17.51 -10.97 12.58
N ALA A 139 18.69 -11.56 12.71
CA ALA A 139 19.66 -11.24 13.75
C ALA A 139 19.25 -11.87 15.08
N GLU A 140 19.80 -13.07 15.30
CA GLU A 140 20.04 -13.55 16.66
C GLU A 140 20.91 -12.53 17.40
N SER A 141 20.48 -12.16 18.59
CA SER A 141 21.33 -11.67 19.68
C SER A 141 20.76 -12.15 21.00
#